data_AF-A0A4Q0T1P3-F1
#
_entry.id   AF-A0A4Q0T1P3-F1
#
_cell.length_a   1.000
_cell.length_b   1.000
_cell.length_c   1.000
_cell.angle_alpha   90.00
_cell.angle_beta   90.00
_cell.angle_gamma   90.00
#
_symmetry.space_group_name_H-M   'P 1'
#
loop_
_entity.id
_entity.type
_entity.pdbx_description
1 polymer ?
#
loop_
_entity_poly.entity_id
_entity_poly.type
_entity_poly.pdbx_seq_one_letter_code
_entity_poly.pdbx_strand_id
1 'polypeptide(L)' 'MNELPEPELWTDEYKAQILLNAAGSIEEWDETSAEVRSWGLDPAKIPYVDPNHRGTLPTRAEMYESIRRARAELGIRRSA' A
#
# COMPACT_ATOMS: atom_id res chain seq x y z
N MET A 1 25.57 -11.00 5.21
CA MET A 1 24.13 -10.68 5.33
C MET A 1 24.07 -9.24 5.78
N ASN A 2 23.53 -8.33 4.97
CA ASN A 2 23.17 -7.00 5.47
C ASN A 2 21.87 -7.18 6.24
N GLU A 3 21.98 -7.28 7.56
CA GLU A 3 20.83 -7.19 8.44
C GLU A 3 20.29 -5.76 8.30
N LEU A 4 19.07 -5.63 7.81
CA LEU A 4 18.40 -4.34 7.79
C LEU A 4 18.02 -4.00 9.23
N PRO A 5 18.24 -2.75 9.70
CA PRO A 5 18.02 -2.37 11.10
C PRO A 5 16.56 -2.53 11.50
N GLU A 6 16.25 -3.30 12.55
CA GLU A 6 14.85 -3.50 12.97
C GLU A 6 14.14 -2.14 13.16
N PRO A 7 12.95 -1.94 12.57
CA PRO A 7 12.25 -0.67 12.67
C PRO A 7 11.85 -0.41 14.12
N GLU A 8 12.09 0.82 14.60
CA GLU A 8 11.54 1.26 15.87
C GLU A 8 10.01 1.25 15.79
N LEU A 9 9.39 0.34 16.55
CA LEU A 9 7.95 0.18 16.60
C LEU A 9 7.28 1.44 17.14
N TRP A 10 6.10 1.76 16.61
CA TRP A 10 5.23 2.85 17.06
C TRP A 10 5.70 4.27 16.75
N THR A 11 6.64 4.45 15.82
CA THR A 11 6.98 5.76 15.24
C THR A 11 6.03 6.13 14.10
N ASP A 12 5.94 7.42 13.76
CA ASP A 12 5.20 7.88 12.57
C ASP A 12 5.80 7.31 11.29
N GLU A 13 7.11 7.07 11.25
CA GLU A 13 7.80 6.39 10.14
C GLU A 13 7.37 4.92 10.02
N TYR A 14 7.27 4.19 11.13
CA TYR A 14 6.78 2.81 11.12
C TYR A 14 5.31 2.73 10.69
N LYS A 15 4.47 3.68 11.14
CA LYS A 15 3.09 3.79 10.68
C LYS A 15 3.03 4.08 9.18
N ALA A 16 3.86 5.00 8.67
CA ALA A 16 3.95 5.33 7.26
C ALA A 16 4.38 4.11 6.43
N GLN A 17 5.37 3.35 6.90
CA GLN A 17 5.84 2.12 6.28
C GLN A 17 4.69 1.11 6.11
N ILE A 18 3.91 0.86 7.16
CA ILE A 18 2.79 -0.09 7.10
C ILE A 18 1.75 0.36 6.07
N LEU A 19 1.35 1.64 6.12
CA LEU A 19 0.31 2.14 5.22
C LEU A 19 0.74 2.13 3.76
N LEU A 20 1.96 2.60 3.47
CA LEU A 20 2.48 2.63 2.10
C LEU A 20 2.59 1.22 1.51
N ASN A 21 3.09 0.25 2.28
CA ASN A 21 3.18 -1.15 1.83
C ASN A 21 1.82 -1.86 1.74
N ALA A 22 0.78 -1.34 2.41
CA ALA A 22 -0.56 -1.89 2.36
C ALA A 22 -1.39 -1.36 1.18
N ALA A 23 -0.91 -0.33 0.47
CA ALA A 23 -1.63 0.23 -0.66
C ALA A 23 -1.86 -0.82 -1.74
N GLY A 24 -3.12 -1.07 -2.10
CA GLY A 24 -3.51 -2.05 -3.12
C GLY A 24 -3.69 -1.44 -4.51
N SER A 25 -3.66 -0.11 -4.63
CA SER A 25 -3.86 0.63 -5.88
C SER A 25 -3.03 1.90 -5.94
N ILE A 26 -2.78 2.38 -7.16
CA ILE A 26 -2.08 3.66 -7.41
C ILE A 26 -2.76 4.81 -6.64
N GLU A 27 -4.08 4.88 -6.67
CA GLU A 27 -4.86 5.94 -6.03
C GLU A 27 -4.74 5.88 -4.50
N GLU A 28 -4.81 4.67 -3.92
CA GLU A 28 -4.61 4.48 -2.48
C GLU A 28 -3.18 4.84 -2.07
N TRP A 29 -2.18 4.46 -2.87
CA TRP A 29 -0.80 4.88 -2.63
C TRP A 29 -0.65 6.41 -2.66
N ASP A 30 -1.28 7.10 -3.61
CA ASP A 30 -1.21 8.55 -3.74
C ASP A 30 -1.92 9.25 -2.55
N GLU A 31 -3.06 8.73 -2.12
CA GLU A 31 -3.80 9.17 -0.93
C GLU A 31 -2.98 8.97 0.35
N THR A 32 -2.41 7.79 0.57
CA THR A 32 -1.51 7.49 1.69
C THR A 32 -0.26 8.36 1.65
N SER A 33 0.33 8.56 0.47
CA SER A 33 1.49 9.44 0.30
C SER A 33 1.17 10.88 0.68
N ALA A 34 -0.06 11.36 0.43
CA ALA A 34 -0.50 12.67 0.87
C ALA A 34 -0.67 12.74 2.40
N GLU A 35 -1.21 11.70 3.02
CA GLU A 35 -1.32 11.58 4.48
C GLU A 35 0.06 11.57 5.15
N VAL A 36 1.01 10.77 4.64
CA VAL A 36 2.39 10.69 5.16
C VAL A 36 3.09 12.05 5.07
N ARG A 37 2.88 12.80 3.98
CA ARG A 37 3.38 14.18 3.87
C ARG A 37 2.76 15.11 4.91
N SER A 38 1.49 14.91 5.28
CA SER A 38 0.83 15.70 6.34
C SER A 38 1.45 15.49 7.71
N TRP A 39 2.14 14.38 7.95
CA TRP A 39 2.91 14.11 9.17
C TRP A 39 4.32 14.69 9.13
N GLY A 40 4.69 15.39 8.05
CA GLY A 40 6.03 15.94 7.84
C GLY A 40 7.06 14.93 7.35
N LEU A 41 6.64 13.75 6.89
CA LEU A 41 7.50 12.71 6.37
C LEU A 41 7.56 12.74 4.83
N ASP A 42 8.65 12.20 4.27
CA ASP A 42 8.80 12.01 2.83
C ASP A 42 8.52 10.55 2.46
N PRO A 43 7.40 10.25 1.77
CA PRO A 43 7.05 8.88 1.37
C PRO A 43 8.15 8.15 0.60
N ALA A 44 9.01 8.87 -0.14
CA ALA A 44 10.10 8.28 -0.91
C ALA A 44 11.32 7.90 -0.07
N LYS A 45 11.36 8.33 1.20
CA LYS A 45 12.44 8.06 2.15
C LYS A 45 12.03 7.10 3.27
N ILE A 46 10.78 6.65 3.29
CA ILE A 46 10.31 5.71 4.31
C ILE A 46 11.09 4.40 4.16
N PRO A 47 11.75 3.91 5.23
CA PRO A 47 12.47 2.64 5.20
C PRO A 47 11.54 1.49 4.80
N TYR A 48 12.10 0.46 4.15
CA TYR A 48 11.39 -0.79 3.79
C TYR A 48 10.20 -0.64 2.85
N VAL A 49 10.06 0.52 2.23
CA VAL A 49 9.11 0.74 1.15
C VAL A 49 9.88 0.63 -0.16
N ASP A 50 9.42 -0.22 -1.07
CA ASP A 50 10.03 -0.35 -2.39
C ASP A 50 9.95 1.01 -3.13
N PRO A 51 11.07 1.59 -3.60
CA PRO A 51 11.07 2.86 -4.33
C PRO A 51 10.16 2.87 -5.56
N ASN A 52 9.90 1.71 -6.14
CA ASN A 52 9.00 1.52 -7.28
C ASN A 52 7.66 0.87 -6.88
N HIS A 53 7.29 0.82 -5.60
CA HIS A 53 6.04 0.21 -5.16
C HIS A 53 4.83 0.78 -5.93
N ARG A 54 4.72 2.10 -6.05
CA ARG A 54 3.66 2.76 -6.84
C ARG A 54 3.59 2.24 -8.29
N GLY A 55 4.74 1.97 -8.90
CA GLY A 55 4.84 1.52 -10.29
C GLY A 55 4.41 0.07 -10.50
N THR A 56 4.27 -0.73 -9.45
CA THR A 56 3.81 -2.12 -9.51
C THR A 56 2.33 -2.29 -9.20
N LEU A 57 1.67 -1.24 -8.69
CA LEU A 57 0.26 -1.28 -8.32
C LEU A 57 -0.66 -1.14 -9.53
N PRO A 58 -1.80 -1.84 -9.56
CA PRO A 58 -2.86 -1.57 -10.52
C PRO A 58 -3.55 -0.24 -10.21
N THR A 59 -4.34 0.28 -11.15
CA THR A 59 -5.34 1.29 -10.81
C THR A 59 -6.43 0.69 -9.92
N ARG A 60 -7.13 1.54 -9.16
CA ARG A 60 -8.26 1.14 -8.32
C ARG A 60 -9.36 0.44 -9.12
N ALA A 61 -9.59 0.89 -10.35
CA ALA A 61 -10.55 0.26 -11.25
C ALA A 61 -10.14 -1.17 -11.65
N GLU A 62 -8.87 -1.38 -12.00
CA GLU A 62 -8.33 -2.70 -12.34
C GLU A 62 -8.32 -3.63 -11.13
N MET A 63 -7.97 -3.12 -9.94
CA MET A 63 -8.04 -3.86 -8.69
C MET A 63 -9.47 -4.34 -8.41
N TYR A 64 -10.48 -3.48 -8.55
CA TYR A 64 -11.87 -3.88 -8.33
C TYR A 64 -12.35 -4.89 -9.37
N GLU A 65 -11.95 -4.75 -10.62
CA GLU A 65 -12.31 -5.72 -11.66
C GLU A 65 -11.63 -7.08 -11.42
N SER A 66 -10.38 -7.12 -10.97
CA SER A 66 -9.70 -8.38 -10.62
C SER A 66 -10.38 -9.09 -9.45
N ILE A 67 -10.76 -8.35 -8.41
CA ILE A 67 -11.54 -8.88 -7.27
C ILE A 67 -12.90 -9.38 -7.75
N ARG A 68 -13.58 -8.64 -8.64
CA ARG A 68 -14.88 -9.03 -9.20
C ARG A 68 -14.78 -10.36 -9.95
N ARG A 69 -13.75 -10.53 -10.79
CA ARG A 69 -13.49 -11.76 -11.55
C ARG A 69 -13.18 -12.93 -10.63
N ALA A 70 -12.27 -12.75 -9.67
CA ALA A 70 -11.93 -13.78 -8.70
C ALA A 70 -13.15 -14.27 -7.90
N ARG A 71 -14.04 -13.35 -7.49
CA ARG A 71 -15.30 -13.70 -6.81
C ARG A 71 -16.24 -14.51 -7.70
N ALA A 72 -16.33 -14.17 -8.98
CA ALA A 72 -17.14 -14.91 -9.93
C ALA A 72 -16.61 -16.34 -10.16
N GLU A 73 -15.28 -16.50 -10.26
CA GLU A 73 -14.62 -17.80 -10.38
C GLU A 73 -14.83 -18.68 -9.14
N LEU A 74 -14.79 -18.09 -7.94
CA LEU A 74 -15.04 -18.79 -6.68
C LEU A 74 -16.53 -19.06 -6.41
N GLY A 75 -17.44 -18.64 -7.29
CA GLY A 75 -18.88 -18.82 -7.11
C GLY A 75 -19.45 -18.05 -5.92
N ILE A 76 -18.73 -17.07 -5.38
CA ILE A 76 -19.17 -16.24 -4.25
C ILE A 76 -20.20 -15.25 -4.77
N ARG A 77 -21.48 -15.59 -4.62
CA ARG A 77 -22.61 -14.69 -4.93
C ARG A 77 -22.70 -13.62 -3.84
N ARG A 78 -23.02 -12.38 -4.23
CA ARG A 78 -23.39 -11.34 -3.27
C ARG A 78 -24.58 -11.87 -2.46
N SER A 79 -24.45 -11.94 -1.14
CA SER A 79 -25.61 -11.97 -0.26
C SER A 79 -26.40 -10.70 -0.55
N ALA A 80 -27.64 -10.87 -1.00
CA ALA A 80 -28.57 -9.78 -1.27
C ALA A 80 -28.98 -9.07 0.03
#